data_AF-A0A6C0BY31-F1
#
_entry.id   AF-A0A6C0BY31-F1
#
_cell.length_a   1.000
_cell.length_b   1.000
_cell.length_c   1.000
_cell.angle_alpha   90.00
_cell.angle_beta   90.00
_cell.angle_gamma   90.00
#
_symmetry.space_group_name_H-M   'P 1'
#
loop_
_entity.id
_entity.type
_entity.pdbx_description
1 polymer ?
#
loop_
_entity_poly.entity_id
_entity_poly.type
_entity_poly.pdbx_seq_one_letter_code
_entity_poly.pdbx_strand_id
1 'polypeptide(L)'
;MEKKQIDEYTVVDIKDNSGNNLTKRKYRIDVSNNALITVSDIKQKFASKRYSMKSKKHPKMFPPRITIETDRSPLIFRKKSGEFMNEKVSRCSHICKALPLVCKNFGLKLEDHLLLGGEHNVKISPDFSSPISQDQILNEEEKKNVVLNDPKFGMFSLFQYHLTRGYLNNELKKSNKVYCSHIFSLVLALPILIFIGQWTLYSALILDFISKGDQNLCNNDSSFELKLMVLGVSIIYFVRSFFIWDSLTTRISLDKMARVDSYAVILDTFQEFAFCILVYTANMWMCFIEQDIQNMILNSLAMEFLMQLDNEFEEIYFNNLPGSAEDIYDNVFVSYKNNKFLLSERRKKDKCFRCFSYFVLIPYKLLVITIFFFPFICLFMMIAGPLCK
;
A
#
# COMPACT_ATOMS: atom_id res chain seq x y z
N MET A 1 -33.46 -12.27 6.28
CA MET A 1 -33.93 -11.34 5.23
C MET A 1 -34.37 -10.06 5.93
N GLU A 2 -33.53 -9.04 5.93
CA GLU A 2 -33.94 -7.70 6.35
C GLU A 2 -33.14 -6.71 5.51
N LYS A 3 -33.73 -6.25 4.40
CA LYS A 3 -33.15 -5.18 3.58
C LYS A 3 -33.55 -3.86 4.22
N LYS A 4 -32.60 -3.20 4.89
CA LYS A 4 -32.66 -1.75 5.10
C LYS A 4 -31.79 -1.09 4.04
N GLN A 5 -32.44 -0.44 3.08
CA GLN A 5 -31.79 0.52 2.19
C GLN A 5 -32.57 1.83 2.34
N ILE A 6 -31.94 2.83 2.95
CA ILE A 6 -32.44 4.20 3.07
C ILE A 6 -31.46 5.03 2.25
N ASP A 7 -31.86 5.42 1.04
CA ASP A 7 -31.13 6.43 0.28
C ASP A 7 -31.91 7.74 0.37
N GLU A 8 -31.33 8.71 1.09
CA GLU A 8 -31.83 10.08 1.19
C GLU A 8 -31.21 10.89 0.04
N TYR A 9 -32.02 11.40 -0.89
CA TYR A 9 -31.55 12.28 -1.96
C TYR A 9 -31.86 13.75 -1.66
N THR A 10 -30.88 14.62 -1.89
CA THR A 10 -31.02 16.07 -1.76
C THR A 10 -31.36 16.70 -3.11
N VAL A 11 -32.39 17.56 -3.13
CA VAL A 11 -32.96 18.19 -4.34
C VAL A 11 -32.17 19.45 -4.76
N VAL A 12 -32.08 19.62 -6.07
CA VAL A 12 -31.50 20.70 -6.87
C VAL A 12 -32.18 22.06 -6.63
N ASP A 13 -31.40 23.14 -6.59
CA ASP A 13 -31.88 24.52 -6.51
C ASP A 13 -32.63 24.94 -7.78
N ILE A 14 -33.85 25.47 -7.62
CA ILE A 14 -34.61 26.10 -8.70
C ILE A 14 -34.54 27.61 -8.49
N LYS A 15 -33.90 28.30 -9.44
CA LYS A 15 -33.91 29.77 -9.55
C LYS A 15 -35.02 30.20 -10.51
N ASP A 16 -35.66 31.32 -10.23
CA ASP A 16 -36.51 31.99 -11.21
C ASP A 16 -35.66 32.75 -12.25
N ASN A 17 -36.31 33.31 -13.28
CA ASN A 17 -35.66 34.08 -14.34
C ASN A 17 -35.01 35.40 -13.86
N SER A 18 -35.07 35.71 -12.56
CA SER A 18 -34.38 36.82 -11.90
C SER A 18 -33.28 36.37 -10.94
N GLY A 19 -32.99 35.06 -10.85
CA GLY A 19 -31.87 34.53 -10.07
C GLY A 19 -32.14 34.33 -8.58
N ASN A 20 -33.38 34.46 -8.11
CA ASN A 20 -33.73 34.26 -6.70
C ASN A 20 -34.16 32.82 -6.42
N ASN A 21 -33.71 32.26 -5.29
CA ASN A 21 -34.04 30.90 -4.85
C ASN A 21 -35.45 30.86 -4.24
N LEU A 22 -36.35 30.03 -4.80
CA LEU A 22 -37.65 29.74 -4.22
C LEU A 22 -37.59 28.46 -3.35
N THR A 23 -38.38 28.47 -2.28
CA THR A 23 -38.37 27.59 -1.10
C THR A 23 -38.16 26.08 -1.36
N LYS A 24 -37.26 25.46 -0.55
CA LYS A 24 -37.01 23.99 -0.53
C LYS A 24 -38.21 23.21 0.02
N ARG A 25 -38.65 22.17 -0.69
CA ARG A 25 -39.55 21.13 -0.14
C ARG A 25 -38.96 19.74 -0.36
N LYS A 26 -38.94 18.94 0.71
CA LYS A 26 -38.59 17.50 0.67
C LYS A 26 -39.84 16.69 0.29
N TYR A 27 -39.66 15.66 -0.55
CA TYR A 27 -40.68 14.65 -0.82
C TYR A 27 -40.11 13.26 -0.52
N ARG A 28 -40.95 12.41 0.10
CA ARG A 28 -40.66 10.99 0.35
C ARG A 28 -41.45 10.16 -0.66
N ILE A 29 -40.80 9.21 -1.31
CA ILE A 29 -41.47 8.24 -2.20
C ILE A 29 -41.21 6.86 -1.61
N ASP A 30 -42.26 6.16 -1.21
CA ASP A 30 -42.19 4.74 -0.86
C ASP A 30 -42.32 3.91 -2.13
N VAL A 31 -41.33 3.05 -2.37
CA VAL A 31 -41.33 2.10 -3.49
C VAL A 31 -41.44 0.71 -2.88
N SER A 32 -42.66 0.16 -2.82
CA SER A 32 -42.86 -1.26 -2.57
C SER A 32 -42.89 -2.01 -3.91
N ASN A 33 -41.98 -2.97 -4.05
CA ASN A 33 -41.84 -3.97 -5.11
C ASN A 33 -41.04 -3.55 -6.36
N ASN A 34 -40.12 -4.44 -6.75
CA ASN A 34 -39.17 -4.34 -7.85
C ASN A 34 -39.87 -4.18 -9.21
N ALA A 35 -40.19 -2.95 -9.59
CA ALA A 35 -40.50 -2.58 -10.97
C ALA A 35 -39.56 -1.45 -11.41
N LEU A 36 -38.93 -1.60 -12.57
CA LEU A 36 -38.19 -0.52 -13.23
C LEU A 36 -39.20 0.57 -13.62
N ILE A 37 -39.16 1.72 -12.94
CA ILE A 37 -39.97 2.89 -13.30
C ILE A 37 -39.25 3.62 -14.44
N THR A 38 -39.85 3.66 -15.62
CA THR A 38 -39.29 4.45 -16.73
C THR A 38 -39.69 5.92 -16.60
N VAL A 39 -38.89 6.83 -17.16
CA VAL A 39 -39.20 8.27 -17.20
C VAL A 39 -40.55 8.55 -17.88
N SER A 40 -41.03 7.62 -18.72
CA SER A 40 -42.36 7.70 -19.35
C SER A 40 -43.52 7.50 -18.36
N ASP A 41 -43.35 6.64 -17.34
CA ASP A 41 -44.34 6.36 -16.30
C ASP A 41 -44.52 7.56 -15.36
N ILE A 42 -43.42 8.27 -15.08
CA ILE A 42 -43.43 9.51 -14.29
C ILE A 42 -44.20 10.60 -15.04
N LYS A 43 -43.95 10.77 -16.35
CA LYS A 43 -44.68 11.73 -17.19
C LYS A 43 -46.17 11.44 -17.26
N GLN A 44 -46.57 10.17 -17.30
CA GLN A 44 -47.98 9.75 -17.34
C GLN A 44 -48.70 10.04 -16.00
N LYS A 45 -48.02 9.83 -14.86
CA LYS A 45 -48.55 10.17 -13.53
C LYS A 45 -48.72 11.68 -13.31
N PHE A 46 -47.85 12.51 -13.90
CA PHE A 46 -48.00 13.97 -13.87
C PHE A 46 -49.08 14.48 -14.84
N ALA A 47 -49.32 13.80 -15.95
CA ALA A 47 -50.38 14.15 -16.90
C ALA A 47 -51.78 13.81 -16.38
N SER A 48 -51.96 12.67 -15.70
CA SER A 48 -53.26 12.26 -15.14
C SER A 48 -53.72 13.14 -13.96
N LYS A 49 -52.77 13.66 -13.16
CA LYS A 49 -53.08 14.57 -12.04
C LYS A 49 -53.49 15.99 -12.50
N ARG A 50 -53.21 16.37 -13.74
CA ARG A 50 -53.62 17.66 -14.34
C ARG A 50 -55.05 17.70 -14.88
N TYR A 51 -55.73 16.55 -15.00
CA TYR A 51 -57.12 16.50 -15.48
C TYR A 51 -58.18 16.52 -14.37
N SER A 52 -57.79 16.58 -13.08
CA SER A 52 -58.72 16.60 -11.93
C SER A 52 -58.88 17.97 -11.25
N MET A 53 -58.53 19.07 -11.91
CA MET A 53 -58.89 20.42 -11.43
C MET A 53 -59.31 21.31 -12.59
N LYS A 54 -60.63 21.38 -12.83
CA LYS A 54 -61.28 22.47 -13.58
C LYS A 54 -62.33 23.12 -12.68
N SER A 55 -62.00 24.28 -12.11
CA SER A 55 -62.98 25.33 -11.82
C SER A 55 -62.27 26.66 -11.49
N LYS A 56 -62.60 27.69 -12.30
CA LYS A 56 -62.41 29.15 -12.15
C LYS A 56 -61.28 29.83 -12.99
N LYS A 57 -61.79 30.46 -14.07
CA LYS A 57 -61.48 31.75 -14.72
C LYS A 57 -60.03 32.32 -14.69
N HIS A 58 -59.43 32.31 -15.90
CA HIS A 58 -58.50 33.25 -16.60
C HIS A 58 -57.59 34.25 -15.84
N PRO A 59 -56.38 34.61 -16.35
CA PRO A 59 -56.06 34.83 -17.77
C PRO A 59 -54.86 34.04 -18.33
N LYS A 60 -54.73 34.13 -19.66
CA LYS A 60 -53.79 33.41 -20.52
C LYS A 60 -52.33 33.65 -20.10
N MET A 61 -51.68 32.64 -19.54
CA MET A 61 -50.22 32.52 -19.52
C MET A 61 -49.82 31.47 -20.56
N PHE A 62 -48.97 31.85 -21.50
CA PHE A 62 -48.35 30.94 -22.45
C PHE A 62 -47.59 29.84 -21.68
N PRO A 63 -47.62 28.57 -22.14
CA PRO A 63 -46.88 27.51 -21.47
C PRO A 63 -45.38 27.86 -21.47
N PRO A 64 -44.66 27.67 -20.35
CA PRO A 64 -43.22 27.81 -20.35
C PRO A 64 -42.64 26.81 -21.35
N ARG A 65 -41.86 27.32 -22.30
CA ARG A 65 -41.08 26.52 -23.24
C ARG A 65 -40.06 25.75 -22.42
N ILE A 66 -40.29 24.45 -22.24
CA ILE A 66 -39.29 23.56 -21.64
C ILE A 66 -38.22 23.34 -22.70
N THR A 67 -37.19 24.18 -22.67
CA THR A 67 -35.95 23.92 -23.39
C THR A 67 -35.17 22.93 -22.53
N ILE A 68 -35.18 21.66 -22.92
CA ILE A 68 -34.22 20.70 -22.38
C ILE A 68 -32.91 21.00 -23.10
N GLU A 69 -32.05 21.79 -22.48
CA GLU A 69 -30.64 21.84 -22.86
C GLU A 69 -30.05 20.49 -22.44
N THR A 70 -30.08 19.53 -23.36
CA THR A 70 -29.14 18.42 -23.28
C THR A 70 -27.78 19.02 -23.58
N ASP A 71 -26.96 19.21 -22.55
CA ASP A 71 -25.52 19.40 -22.72
C ASP A 71 -24.94 18.08 -23.26
N ARG A 72 -25.19 17.87 -24.56
CA ARG A 72 -24.42 16.97 -25.41
C ARG A 72 -23.22 17.80 -25.84
N SER A 73 -22.20 17.76 -25.02
CA SER A 73 -20.83 17.97 -25.47
C SER A 73 -20.21 16.60 -25.79
N PRO A 74 -20.37 16.04 -27.01
CA PRO A 74 -19.48 14.99 -27.45
C PRO A 74 -18.23 15.70 -27.97
N LEU A 75 -17.25 15.94 -27.10
CA LEU A 75 -15.88 16.13 -27.56
C LEU A 75 -15.37 14.75 -28.02
N ILE A 76 -15.84 14.35 -29.21
CA ILE A 76 -15.21 13.35 -30.04
C ILE A 76 -13.87 13.98 -30.45
N PHE A 77 -12.85 13.81 -29.62
CA PHE A 77 -11.49 13.80 -30.13
C PHE A 77 -11.37 12.53 -30.98
N ARG A 78 -11.75 12.67 -32.25
CA ARG A 78 -11.42 11.73 -33.32
C ARG A 78 -9.90 11.80 -33.49
N LYS A 79 -9.15 11.18 -32.59
CA LYS A 79 -7.73 10.93 -32.81
C LYS A 79 -7.70 9.97 -34.00
N LYS A 80 -7.26 10.48 -35.14
CA LYS A 80 -6.90 9.67 -36.30
C LYS A 80 -6.02 8.54 -35.79
N SER A 81 -6.55 7.32 -35.76
CA SER A 81 -5.76 6.09 -35.76
C SER A 81 -5.11 5.98 -37.14
N GLY A 82 -4.20 6.92 -37.42
CA GLY A 82 -3.28 6.85 -38.53
C GLY A 82 -2.17 5.90 -38.12
N GLU A 83 -2.07 4.80 -38.84
CA GLU A 83 -0.83 4.08 -39.08
C GLU A 83 0.02 3.79 -37.84
N PHE A 84 -0.25 2.65 -37.20
CA PHE A 84 0.86 1.87 -36.61
C PHE A 84 1.70 1.33 -37.78
N MET A 85 2.50 2.22 -38.35
CA MET A 85 3.68 1.81 -39.10
C MET A 85 4.49 0.95 -38.16
N ASN A 86 4.67 -0.29 -38.61
CA ASN A 86 5.43 -1.35 -37.99
C ASN A 86 6.92 -1.00 -38.12
N GLU A 87 7.33 0.11 -37.49
CA GLU A 87 8.73 0.47 -37.38
C GLU A 87 9.35 -0.56 -36.44
N LYS A 88 10.37 -1.28 -36.92
CA LYS A 88 11.17 -2.18 -36.07
C LYS A 88 11.93 -1.33 -35.06
N VAL A 89 11.23 -0.87 -34.04
CA VAL A 89 11.78 -0.10 -32.93
C VAL A 89 12.86 -0.98 -32.30
N SER A 90 14.12 -0.57 -32.49
CA SER A 90 15.28 -1.30 -31.98
C SER A 90 15.12 -1.51 -30.47
N ARG A 91 15.38 -2.73 -29.97
CA ARG A 91 15.27 -3.07 -28.53
C ARG A 91 16.01 -2.08 -27.64
N CYS A 92 17.09 -1.47 -28.13
CA CYS A 92 17.86 -0.45 -27.41
C CYS A 92 17.04 0.82 -27.13
N SER A 93 16.14 1.21 -28.03
CA SER A 93 15.29 2.40 -27.85
C SER A 93 14.21 2.22 -26.78
N HIS A 94 13.79 0.98 -26.48
CA HIS A 94 12.89 0.72 -25.35
C HIS A 94 13.62 0.88 -24.01
N ILE A 95 14.85 0.38 -23.91
CA ILE A 95 15.67 0.51 -22.69
C ILE A 95 16.03 1.99 -22.44
N CYS A 96 16.43 2.72 -23.49
CA CYS A 96 16.72 4.15 -23.38
C CYS A 96 15.49 5.00 -23.01
N LYS A 97 14.27 4.54 -23.30
CA LYS A 97 13.01 5.19 -22.87
C LYS A 97 12.62 4.83 -21.43
N ALA A 98 13.02 3.66 -20.93
CA ALA A 98 12.71 3.19 -19.58
C ALA A 98 13.60 3.84 -18.51
N LEU A 99 14.89 4.04 -18.80
CA LEU A 99 15.85 4.57 -17.83
C LEU A 99 15.46 5.94 -17.24
N PRO A 100 14.98 6.92 -18.04
CA PRO A 100 14.49 8.19 -17.50
C PRO A 100 13.29 8.05 -16.56
N LEU A 101 12.43 7.04 -16.77
CA LEU A 101 11.28 6.78 -15.89
C LEU A 101 11.74 6.29 -14.52
N VAL A 102 12.73 5.40 -14.50
CA VAL A 102 13.34 4.89 -13.25
C VAL A 102 14.01 6.03 -12.48
N CYS A 103 14.81 6.86 -13.15
CA CYS A 103 15.44 8.02 -12.50
C CYS A 103 14.42 9.04 -11.98
N LYS A 104 13.32 9.26 -12.71
CA LYS A 104 12.23 10.14 -12.26
C LYS A 104 11.53 9.57 -11.03
N ASN A 105 11.22 8.27 -11.01
CA ASN A 105 10.64 7.60 -9.84
C ASN A 105 11.59 7.68 -8.63
N PHE A 106 12.88 7.43 -8.83
CA PHE A 106 13.90 7.58 -7.79
C PHE A 106 13.95 9.01 -7.23
N GLY A 107 13.93 10.03 -8.09
CA GLY A 107 13.90 11.43 -7.68
C GLY A 107 12.67 11.76 -6.83
N LEU A 108 11.48 11.31 -7.24
CA LEU A 108 10.24 11.51 -6.48
C LEU A 108 10.30 10.88 -5.10
N LYS A 109 10.86 9.66 -4.97
CA LYS A 109 11.02 8.99 -3.67
C LYS A 109 12.03 9.65 -2.75
N LEU A 110 13.07 10.29 -3.30
CA LEU A 110 14.04 11.07 -2.53
C LEU A 110 13.50 12.42 -2.05
N GLU A 111 12.56 12.99 -2.79
CA GLU A 111 11.83 14.21 -2.43
C GLU A 111 10.74 13.93 -1.37
N ASP A 112 10.21 12.71 -1.32
CA ASP A 112 9.14 12.36 -0.38
C ASP A 112 9.64 12.36 1.07
N HIS A 113 8.78 12.82 1.97
CA HIS A 113 9.07 12.83 3.40
C HIS A 113 8.55 11.54 4.03
N LEU A 114 9.44 10.64 4.45
CA LEU A 114 9.12 9.49 5.33
C LEU A 114 8.03 8.55 4.74
N LEU A 115 8.15 8.17 3.46
CA LEU A 115 7.22 7.25 2.78
C LEU A 115 5.76 7.66 2.85
N LEU A 116 5.51 8.97 2.91
CA LEU A 116 4.13 9.43 3.02
C LEU A 116 3.32 9.09 1.78
N GLY A 117 3.91 8.94 0.59
CA GLY A 117 3.14 8.65 -0.64
C GLY A 117 2.94 9.87 -1.53
N GLY A 118 3.91 10.78 -1.63
CA GLY A 118 3.79 12.00 -2.45
C GLY A 118 3.49 11.75 -3.93
N GLU A 119 3.82 10.55 -4.43
CA GLU A 119 3.73 10.14 -5.83
C GLU A 119 2.28 10.20 -6.39
N HIS A 120 1.27 10.03 -5.55
CA HIS A 120 -0.14 10.08 -5.97
C HIS A 120 -0.58 11.37 -6.66
N ASN A 121 0.11 12.48 -6.39
CA ASN A 121 -0.23 13.80 -6.95
C ASN A 121 0.55 14.13 -8.22
N VAL A 122 1.56 13.32 -8.60
CA VAL A 122 2.47 13.63 -9.71
C VAL A 122 2.55 12.45 -10.67
N LYS A 123 2.03 12.64 -11.89
CA LYS A 123 2.13 11.62 -12.94
C LYS A 123 3.59 11.37 -13.31
N ILE A 124 4.02 10.11 -13.19
CA ILE A 124 5.35 9.67 -13.64
C ILE A 124 5.45 9.76 -15.17
N SER A 125 4.36 9.45 -15.88
CA SER A 125 4.23 9.64 -17.34
C SER A 125 2.81 10.12 -17.70
N PRO A 126 2.64 10.96 -18.75
CA PRO A 126 1.35 11.53 -19.14
C PRO A 126 0.29 10.49 -19.49
N ASP A 127 0.70 9.30 -19.94
CA ASP A 127 -0.20 8.21 -20.36
C ASP A 127 -0.69 7.33 -19.18
N PHE A 128 -0.15 7.52 -17.97
CA PHE A 128 -0.59 6.78 -16.79
C PHE A 128 -1.70 7.53 -16.05
N SER A 129 -2.80 6.83 -15.77
CA SER A 129 -3.83 7.27 -14.83
C SER A 129 -3.33 7.05 -13.40
N SER A 130 -3.32 8.12 -12.59
CA SER A 130 -3.17 7.99 -11.13
C SER A 130 -4.24 7.03 -10.60
N PRO A 131 -3.96 6.23 -9.55
CA PRO A 131 -4.98 5.39 -8.95
C PRO A 131 -6.18 6.25 -8.56
N ILE A 132 -7.35 5.89 -9.08
CA ILE A 132 -8.62 6.54 -8.74
C ILE A 132 -8.92 6.06 -7.34
N SER A 133 -8.95 6.98 -6.36
CA SER A 133 -9.38 6.70 -5.00
C SER A 133 -10.79 6.12 -5.05
N GLN A 134 -10.91 4.80 -4.95
CA GLN A 134 -12.20 4.14 -4.92
C GLN A 134 -12.45 3.70 -3.49
N ASP A 135 -13.40 4.36 -2.84
CA ASP A 135 -14.04 3.89 -1.61
C ASP A 135 -14.88 2.64 -1.92
N GLN A 136 -14.23 1.56 -2.37
CA GLN A 136 -14.87 0.27 -2.53
C GLN A 136 -15.10 -0.34 -1.15
N ILE A 137 -16.30 -0.87 -0.93
CA ILE A 137 -16.63 -1.67 0.24
C ILE A 137 -15.87 -3.00 0.09
N LEU A 138 -14.71 -3.11 0.76
CA LEU A 138 -13.90 -4.31 0.75
C LEU A 138 -14.51 -5.38 1.66
N ASN A 139 -14.42 -6.64 1.23
CA ASN A 139 -14.80 -7.80 2.04
C ASN A 139 -13.80 -8.05 3.19
N GLU A 140 -14.18 -8.82 4.21
CA GLU A 140 -13.32 -9.11 5.38
C GLU A 140 -11.96 -9.72 5.00
N GLU A 141 -11.97 -10.65 4.04
CA GLU A 141 -10.75 -11.28 3.52
C GLU A 141 -9.89 -10.31 2.72
N GLU A 142 -10.51 -9.38 1.98
CA GLU A 142 -9.80 -8.32 1.27
C GLU A 142 -9.17 -7.33 2.25
N LYS A 143 -9.89 -6.91 3.30
CA LYS A 143 -9.35 -6.06 4.36
C LYS A 143 -8.18 -6.73 5.07
N LYS A 144 -8.30 -8.01 5.40
CA LYS A 144 -7.21 -8.81 5.98
C LYS A 144 -6.01 -8.89 5.05
N ASN A 145 -6.23 -9.17 3.77
CA ASN A 145 -5.16 -9.19 2.77
C ASN A 145 -4.52 -7.81 2.60
N VAL A 146 -5.26 -6.73 2.75
CA VAL A 146 -4.69 -5.37 2.77
C VAL A 146 -3.83 -5.20 4.04
N VAL A 147 -4.29 -5.60 5.23
CA VAL A 147 -3.46 -5.51 6.45
C VAL A 147 -2.19 -6.38 6.38
N LEU A 148 -2.28 -7.56 5.76
CA LEU A 148 -1.16 -8.51 5.60
C LEU A 148 -0.20 -8.13 4.49
N ASN A 149 -0.68 -7.58 3.38
CA ASN A 149 0.17 -7.27 2.23
C ASN A 149 0.60 -5.81 2.20
N ASP A 150 -0.23 -4.86 2.67
CA ASP A 150 -0.07 -3.44 2.33
C ASP A 150 -0.91 -2.42 3.16
N PRO A 151 -0.27 -1.53 3.95
CA PRO A 151 1.06 -1.64 4.52
C PRO A 151 1.11 -2.73 5.58
N LYS A 152 2.17 -3.54 5.57
CA LYS A 152 2.38 -4.55 6.61
C LYS A 152 2.35 -3.92 7.99
N PHE A 153 1.49 -4.47 8.83
CA PHE A 153 1.33 -4.04 10.19
C PHE A 153 2.40 -4.66 11.08
N GLY A 154 3.62 -4.13 10.97
CA GLY A 154 4.81 -4.73 11.60
C GLY A 154 4.71 -4.93 13.11
N MET A 155 5.67 -5.68 13.65
CA MET A 155 5.66 -6.16 15.03
C MET A 155 5.52 -5.06 16.09
N PHE A 156 6.12 -3.88 15.88
CA PHE A 156 5.98 -2.77 16.83
C PHE A 156 4.57 -2.19 16.79
N SER A 157 3.99 -2.02 15.60
CA SER A 157 2.61 -1.55 15.43
C SER A 157 1.61 -2.57 15.96
N LEU A 158 1.86 -3.86 15.75
CA LEU A 158 1.07 -4.96 16.31
C LEU A 158 1.06 -4.93 17.84
N PHE A 159 2.23 -4.76 18.45
CA PHE A 159 2.33 -4.61 19.90
C PHE A 159 1.64 -3.33 20.41
N GLN A 160 1.82 -2.20 19.72
CA GLN A 160 1.13 -0.95 20.06
C GLN A 160 -0.40 -1.11 19.96
N TYR A 161 -0.89 -1.84 18.97
CA TYR A 161 -2.31 -2.16 18.83
C TYR A 161 -2.82 -2.98 20.00
N HIS A 162 -2.08 -4.00 20.44
CA HIS A 162 -2.46 -4.79 21.61
C HIS A 162 -2.57 -3.94 22.88
N LEU A 163 -1.62 -3.01 23.09
CA LEU A 163 -1.61 -2.10 24.24
C LEU A 163 -2.79 -1.10 24.23
N THR A 164 -3.16 -0.60 23.06
CA THR A 164 -4.13 0.50 22.94
C THR A 164 -5.57 0.04 22.71
N ARG A 165 -5.75 -1.07 21.98
CA ARG A 165 -7.07 -1.56 21.54
C ARG A 165 -7.27 -3.04 21.82
N GLY A 166 -6.28 -3.88 21.56
CA GLY A 166 -6.40 -5.33 21.72
C GLY A 166 -6.86 -5.73 23.12
N TYR A 167 -6.34 -5.09 24.18
CA TYR A 167 -6.71 -5.42 25.57
C TYR A 167 -8.22 -5.33 25.88
N LEU A 168 -9.00 -4.56 25.10
CA LEU A 168 -10.44 -4.41 25.31
C LEU A 168 -11.22 -5.70 25.01
N ASN A 169 -10.59 -6.66 24.30
CA ASN A 169 -11.15 -7.99 23.98
C ASN A 169 -12.55 -7.93 23.34
N ASN A 170 -12.91 -6.81 22.71
CA ASN A 170 -14.27 -6.62 22.17
C ASN A 170 -14.56 -7.61 21.03
N GLU A 171 -13.56 -7.94 20.21
CA GLU A 171 -13.68 -8.95 19.15
C GLU A 171 -13.71 -10.39 19.70
N LEU A 172 -12.97 -10.67 20.78
CA LEU A 172 -13.03 -11.97 21.48
C LEU A 172 -14.39 -12.19 22.16
N LYS A 173 -15.00 -11.12 22.68
CA LYS A 173 -16.37 -11.14 23.22
C LYS A 173 -17.41 -11.42 22.14
N LYS A 174 -17.23 -10.92 20.91
CA LYS A 174 -18.15 -11.19 19.78
C LYS A 174 -18.08 -12.65 19.30
N SER A 175 -16.88 -13.23 19.29
CA SER A 175 -16.65 -14.59 18.77
C SER A 175 -16.82 -15.70 19.81
N ASN A 176 -16.99 -15.37 21.10
CA ASN A 176 -17.12 -16.30 22.24
C ASN A 176 -16.00 -17.38 22.29
N LYS A 177 -14.83 -17.08 21.72
CA LYS A 177 -13.65 -17.94 21.71
C LYS A 177 -12.50 -17.20 22.36
N VAL A 178 -11.81 -17.86 23.28
CA VAL A 178 -10.62 -17.30 23.93
C VAL A 178 -9.40 -17.85 23.21
N TYR A 179 -8.72 -16.99 22.46
CA TYR A 179 -7.45 -17.35 21.83
C TYR A 179 -6.31 -16.99 22.78
N CYS A 180 -5.59 -18.01 23.26
CA CYS A 180 -4.39 -17.83 24.09
C CYS A 180 -3.35 -16.97 23.39
N SER A 181 -3.21 -17.08 22.07
CA SER A 181 -2.31 -16.26 21.26
C SER A 181 -2.56 -14.77 21.45
N HIS A 182 -3.82 -14.32 21.49
CA HIS A 182 -4.14 -12.90 21.70
C HIS A 182 -3.76 -12.42 23.11
N ILE A 183 -4.06 -13.21 24.14
CA ILE A 183 -3.78 -12.86 25.54
C ILE A 183 -2.28 -12.87 25.80
N PHE A 184 -1.58 -13.94 25.40
CA PHE A 184 -0.14 -14.04 25.56
C PHE A 184 0.62 -13.07 24.66
N SER A 185 0.10 -12.71 23.49
CA SER A 185 0.71 -11.70 22.63
C SER A 185 0.89 -10.36 23.35
N LEU A 186 -0.12 -9.95 24.14
CA LEU A 186 -0.02 -8.77 24.99
C LEU A 186 0.82 -9.03 26.25
N VAL A 187 0.54 -10.11 27.00
CA VAL A 187 1.16 -10.37 28.32
C VAL A 187 2.66 -10.63 28.21
N LEU A 188 3.09 -11.38 27.20
CA LEU A 188 4.49 -11.73 26.96
C LEU A 188 5.15 -10.84 25.90
N ALA A 189 4.44 -9.84 25.38
CA ALA A 189 4.90 -8.98 24.29
C ALA A 189 5.47 -9.79 23.11
N LEU A 190 4.72 -10.81 22.64
CA LEU A 190 5.20 -11.76 21.63
C LEU A 190 5.76 -11.10 20.35
N PRO A 191 5.16 -10.03 19.78
CA PRO A 191 5.73 -9.37 18.62
C PRO A 191 7.15 -8.81 18.88
N ILE A 192 7.36 -8.27 20.09
CA ILE A 192 8.67 -7.75 20.51
C ILE A 192 9.64 -8.90 20.78
N LEU A 193 9.18 -10.00 21.37
CA LEU A 193 10.02 -11.18 21.59
C LEU A 193 10.49 -11.80 20.28
N ILE A 194 9.62 -11.85 19.27
CA ILE A 194 9.94 -12.27 17.91
C ILE A 194 11.01 -11.37 17.30
N PHE A 195 10.82 -10.06 17.37
CA PHE A 195 11.83 -9.10 16.91
C PHE A 195 13.19 -9.34 17.61
N ILE A 196 13.20 -9.50 18.93
CA ILE A 196 14.45 -9.77 19.68
C ILE A 196 15.07 -11.10 19.24
N GLY A 197 14.27 -12.16 19.06
CA GLY A 197 14.73 -13.46 18.59
C GLY A 197 15.37 -13.39 17.20
N GLN A 198 14.70 -12.71 16.26
CA GLN A 198 15.18 -12.47 14.91
C GLN A 198 16.54 -11.76 14.89
N TRP A 199 16.69 -10.67 15.66
CA TRP A 199 17.96 -9.93 15.74
C TRP A 199 19.05 -10.69 16.50
N THR A 200 18.70 -11.46 17.53
CA THR A 200 19.66 -12.26 18.29
C THR A 200 20.25 -13.36 17.40
N LEU A 201 19.41 -14.07 16.65
CA LEU A 201 19.86 -15.13 15.75
C LEU A 201 20.66 -14.56 14.57
N TYR A 202 20.22 -13.45 13.96
CA TYR A 202 21.02 -12.74 12.95
C TYR A 202 22.40 -12.35 13.50
N SER A 203 22.45 -11.72 14.68
CA SER A 203 23.70 -11.29 15.30
C SER A 203 24.61 -12.47 15.63
N ALA A 204 24.05 -13.59 16.10
CA ALA A 204 24.81 -14.80 16.39
C ALA A 204 25.49 -15.36 15.13
N LEU A 205 24.77 -15.43 14.01
CA LEU A 205 25.34 -15.89 12.73
C LEU A 205 26.47 -14.95 12.25
N ILE A 206 26.27 -13.64 12.35
CA ILE A 206 27.27 -12.65 11.95
C ILE A 206 28.51 -12.70 12.86
N LEU A 207 28.32 -12.83 14.17
CA LEU A 207 29.43 -12.91 15.13
C LEU A 207 30.25 -14.19 14.97
N ASP A 208 29.59 -15.34 14.79
CA ASP A 208 30.27 -16.61 14.49
C ASP A 208 31.10 -16.47 13.20
N PHE A 209 30.52 -15.84 12.19
CA PHE A 209 31.20 -15.60 10.93
C PHE A 209 32.41 -14.66 11.04
N ILE A 210 32.27 -13.50 11.71
CA ILE A 210 33.37 -12.55 11.92
C ILE A 210 34.51 -13.22 12.69
N SER A 211 34.21 -14.08 13.66
CA SER A 211 35.23 -14.78 14.46
C SER A 211 36.10 -15.74 13.65
N LYS A 212 35.61 -16.20 12.49
CA LYS A 212 36.32 -17.13 11.58
C LYS A 212 37.03 -16.40 10.43
N GLY A 213 36.86 -15.08 10.32
CA GLY A 213 37.20 -14.29 9.13
C GLY A 213 38.66 -13.83 9.03
N ASP A 214 39.60 -14.76 8.90
CA ASP A 214 40.99 -14.49 8.48
C ASP A 214 41.30 -15.21 7.15
N GLN A 215 40.58 -14.87 6.08
CA GLN A 215 40.82 -15.44 4.75
C GLN A 215 41.12 -14.36 3.71
N ASN A 216 42.05 -14.64 2.81
CA ASN A 216 42.34 -13.78 1.67
C ASN A 216 41.09 -13.64 0.78
N LEU A 217 40.69 -12.40 0.49
CA LEU A 217 39.43 -12.07 -0.17
C LEU A 217 39.34 -12.44 -1.66
N CYS A 218 40.42 -12.88 -2.32
CA CYS A 218 40.40 -13.21 -3.75
C CYS A 218 41.60 -14.09 -4.16
N ASN A 219 41.59 -15.35 -3.74
CA ASN A 219 42.63 -16.31 -4.16
C ASN A 219 42.23 -17.14 -5.39
N ASN A 220 40.94 -17.18 -5.77
CA ASN A 220 40.41 -17.98 -6.89
C ASN A 220 40.70 -19.50 -6.77
N ASP A 221 40.92 -19.98 -5.56
CA ASP A 221 41.39 -21.35 -5.27
C ASP A 221 40.26 -22.37 -5.06
N SER A 222 39.00 -21.93 -4.98
CA SER A 222 37.89 -22.84 -4.65
C SER A 222 37.49 -23.77 -5.80
N SER A 223 36.76 -24.84 -5.46
CA SER A 223 36.22 -25.78 -6.44
C SER A 223 35.09 -25.15 -7.27
N PHE A 224 34.84 -25.71 -8.45
CA PHE A 224 33.83 -25.20 -9.37
C PHE A 224 32.42 -25.21 -8.77
N GLU A 225 32.11 -26.20 -7.93
CA GLU A 225 30.82 -26.34 -7.25
C GLU A 225 30.55 -25.17 -6.29
N LEU A 226 31.57 -24.73 -5.55
CA LEU A 226 31.47 -23.58 -4.64
C LEU A 226 31.22 -22.28 -5.42
N LYS A 227 31.92 -22.10 -6.54
CA LYS A 227 31.72 -20.95 -7.45
C LYS A 227 30.32 -20.91 -8.03
N LEU A 228 29.80 -22.07 -8.45
CA LEU A 228 28.42 -22.19 -8.93
C LEU A 228 27.40 -21.86 -7.85
N MET A 229 27.65 -22.25 -6.59
CA MET A 229 26.77 -21.92 -5.48
C MET A 229 26.70 -20.40 -5.27
N VAL A 230 27.86 -19.73 -5.16
CA VAL A 230 27.93 -18.26 -5.02
C VAL A 230 27.22 -17.56 -6.18
N LEU A 231 27.42 -18.04 -7.41
CA LEU A 231 26.74 -17.53 -8.60
C LEU A 231 25.22 -17.69 -8.48
N GLY A 232 24.74 -18.87 -8.09
CA GLY A 232 23.31 -19.18 -7.94
C GLY A 232 22.62 -18.28 -6.91
N VAL A 233 23.20 -18.14 -5.71
CA VAL A 233 22.66 -17.25 -4.67
C VAL A 233 22.64 -15.80 -5.15
N SER A 234 23.73 -15.34 -5.79
CA SER A 234 23.82 -13.97 -6.29
C SER A 234 22.79 -13.67 -7.37
N ILE A 235 22.50 -14.63 -8.28
CA ILE A 235 21.44 -14.49 -9.29
C ILE A 235 20.07 -14.35 -8.62
N ILE A 236 19.74 -15.21 -7.65
CA ILE A 236 18.45 -15.17 -6.95
C ILE A 236 18.26 -13.81 -6.26
N TYR A 237 19.30 -13.32 -5.58
CA TYR A 237 19.23 -12.03 -4.89
C TYR A 237 19.26 -10.83 -5.83
N PHE A 238 19.95 -10.94 -6.96
CA PHE A 238 19.86 -9.93 -8.01
C PHE A 238 18.42 -9.79 -8.51
N VAL A 239 17.71 -10.89 -8.77
CA VAL A 239 16.30 -10.83 -9.16
C VAL A 239 15.43 -10.27 -8.03
N ARG A 240 15.61 -10.76 -6.78
CA ARG A 240 14.84 -10.28 -5.62
C ARG A 240 15.06 -8.81 -5.29
N SER A 241 16.24 -8.26 -5.58
CA SER A 241 16.56 -6.84 -5.33
C SER A 241 15.59 -5.88 -6.03
N PHE A 242 15.13 -6.22 -7.25
CA PHE A 242 14.13 -5.41 -7.96
C PHE A 242 12.76 -5.46 -7.29
N PHE A 243 12.37 -6.62 -6.74
CA PHE A 243 11.11 -6.73 -6.01
C PHE A 243 11.10 -5.97 -4.69
N ILE A 244 12.26 -5.76 -4.05
CA ILE A 244 12.35 -4.86 -2.89
C ILE A 244 12.00 -3.42 -3.31
N TRP A 245 12.53 -2.97 -4.45
CA TRP A 245 12.20 -1.64 -5.00
C TRP A 245 10.73 -1.50 -5.38
N ASP A 246 10.16 -2.54 -6.00
CA ASP A 246 8.74 -2.56 -6.37
C ASP A 246 7.85 -2.56 -5.13
N SER A 247 8.16 -3.36 -4.11
CA SER A 247 7.46 -3.38 -2.82
C SER A 247 7.45 -1.99 -2.15
N LEU A 248 8.59 -1.28 -2.18
CA LEU A 248 8.66 0.10 -1.73
C LEU A 248 7.74 1.02 -2.54
N THR A 249 7.67 0.84 -3.86
CA THR A 249 6.81 1.63 -4.76
C THR A 249 5.32 1.39 -4.49
N THR A 250 4.92 0.12 -4.37
CA THR A 250 3.52 -0.25 -4.15
C THR A 250 3.00 0.38 -2.86
N ARG A 251 3.79 0.38 -1.78
CA ARG A 251 3.41 0.98 -0.50
C ARG A 251 3.17 2.48 -0.54
N ILE A 252 4.03 3.18 -1.29
CA ILE A 252 3.91 4.63 -1.50
C ILE A 252 2.67 4.95 -2.35
N SER A 253 2.17 3.97 -3.11
CA SER A 253 1.02 4.07 -4.02
C SER A 253 -0.32 3.57 -3.41
N LEU A 254 -0.45 3.42 -2.09
CA LEU A 254 -1.67 2.93 -1.45
C LEU A 254 -2.65 4.05 -1.04
N ASP A 255 -3.94 3.80 -1.26
CA ASP A 255 -5.03 4.73 -0.89
C ASP A 255 -5.19 4.90 0.63
N LYS A 256 -4.99 3.81 1.39
CA LYS A 256 -4.97 3.80 2.85
C LYS A 256 -3.64 3.25 3.35
N MET A 257 -3.11 3.87 4.39
CA MET A 257 -1.88 3.45 5.03
C MET A 257 -1.95 3.60 6.54
N ALA A 258 -1.08 2.88 7.24
CA ALA A 258 -0.88 3.04 8.67
C ALA A 258 -0.48 4.48 8.99
N ARG A 259 -0.90 4.90 10.18
CA ARG A 259 -0.68 6.26 10.68
C ARG A 259 0.81 6.52 10.92
N VAL A 260 1.44 7.26 9.98
CA VAL A 260 2.88 7.61 10.01
C VAL A 260 3.18 8.64 11.10
N ASP A 261 2.16 9.17 11.76
CA ASP A 261 2.36 9.97 12.95
C ASP A 261 2.81 9.13 14.17
N SER A 262 2.68 7.78 14.14
CA SER A 262 3.21 6.90 15.19
C SER A 262 4.68 6.51 14.97
N TYR A 263 5.45 6.46 16.07
CA TYR A 263 6.83 5.98 16.06
C TYR A 263 6.94 4.51 15.63
N ALA A 264 5.98 3.67 16.04
CA ALA A 264 6.00 2.23 15.76
C ALA A 264 5.94 1.93 14.26
N VAL A 265 5.01 2.55 13.53
CA VAL A 265 4.83 2.40 12.08
C VAL A 265 6.10 2.75 11.31
N ILE A 266 6.77 3.83 11.73
CA ILE A 266 8.04 4.26 11.13
C ILE A 266 9.14 3.22 11.37
N LEU A 267 9.24 2.70 12.60
CA LEU A 267 10.22 1.67 12.96
C LEU A 267 9.97 0.35 12.25
N ASP A 268 8.72 -0.08 12.11
CA ASP A 268 8.35 -1.29 11.36
C ASP A 268 8.77 -1.18 9.90
N THR A 269 8.49 -0.03 9.28
CA THR A 269 8.85 0.19 7.88
C THR A 269 10.37 0.17 7.69
N PHE A 270 11.11 0.77 8.62
CA PHE A 270 12.58 0.72 8.58
C PHE A 270 13.09 -0.70 8.83
N GLN A 271 12.55 -1.40 9.83
CA GLN A 271 12.93 -2.77 10.16
C GLN A 271 12.73 -3.68 8.95
N GLU A 272 11.57 -3.67 8.30
CA GLU A 272 11.28 -4.58 7.18
C GLU A 272 12.31 -4.42 6.04
N PHE A 273 12.49 -3.21 5.53
CA PHE A 273 13.37 -2.98 4.39
C PHE A 273 14.86 -3.05 4.75
N ALA A 274 15.26 -2.47 5.89
CA ALA A 274 16.66 -2.48 6.30
C ALA A 274 17.11 -3.90 6.67
N PHE A 275 16.27 -4.67 7.37
CA PHE A 275 16.60 -6.04 7.75
C PHE A 275 16.72 -6.94 6.52
N CYS A 276 15.81 -6.81 5.53
CA CYS A 276 15.94 -7.56 4.28
C CYS A 276 17.28 -7.30 3.56
N ILE A 277 17.70 -6.04 3.44
CA ILE A 277 18.99 -5.70 2.82
C ILE A 277 20.17 -6.28 3.62
N LEU A 278 20.13 -6.16 4.94
CA LEU A 278 21.17 -6.68 5.83
C LEU A 278 21.32 -8.19 5.70
N VAL A 279 20.21 -8.94 5.76
CA VAL A 279 20.18 -10.40 5.64
C VAL A 279 20.69 -10.85 4.28
N TYR A 280 20.24 -10.22 3.18
CA TYR A 280 20.73 -10.59 1.84
C TYR A 280 22.21 -10.29 1.66
N THR A 281 22.68 -9.13 2.13
CA THR A 281 24.10 -8.76 2.06
C THR A 281 24.95 -9.73 2.87
N ALA A 282 24.53 -10.00 4.10
CA ALA A 282 25.18 -10.96 4.98
C ALA A 282 25.24 -12.36 4.36
N ASN A 283 24.14 -12.85 3.80
CA ASN A 283 24.11 -14.19 3.24
C ASN A 283 24.97 -14.32 1.96
N MET A 284 24.98 -13.31 1.06
CA MET A 284 25.92 -13.31 -0.07
C MET A 284 27.36 -13.34 0.40
N TRP A 285 27.68 -12.55 1.42
CA TRP A 285 29.02 -12.48 1.97
C TRP A 285 29.43 -13.79 2.66
N MET A 286 28.52 -14.40 3.43
CA MET A 286 28.73 -15.71 4.05
C MET A 286 28.98 -16.79 3.01
N CYS A 287 28.14 -16.90 1.98
CA CYS A 287 28.36 -17.83 0.88
C CYS A 287 29.69 -17.55 0.16
N PHE A 288 30.06 -16.29 0.00
CA PHE A 288 31.33 -15.93 -0.63
C PHE A 288 32.55 -16.38 0.18
N ILE A 289 32.50 -16.45 1.50
CA ILE A 289 33.65 -16.85 2.32
C ILE A 289 33.63 -18.34 2.70
N GLU A 290 32.46 -18.92 2.94
CA GLU A 290 32.31 -20.31 3.38
C GLU A 290 32.84 -21.32 2.37
N GLN A 291 33.60 -22.31 2.85
CA GLN A 291 34.28 -23.30 1.99
C GLN A 291 33.54 -24.65 1.95
N ASP A 292 32.54 -24.83 2.81
CA ASP A 292 31.70 -26.02 2.83
C ASP A 292 30.30 -25.72 2.24
N ILE A 293 29.94 -26.45 1.18
CA ILE A 293 28.63 -26.35 0.52
C ILE A 293 27.47 -26.57 1.50
N GLN A 294 27.61 -27.51 2.44
CA GLN A 294 26.54 -27.80 3.41
C GLN A 294 26.29 -26.59 4.31
N ASN A 295 27.36 -25.96 4.80
CA ASN A 295 27.25 -24.75 5.61
C ASN A 295 26.69 -23.58 4.80
N MET A 296 27.09 -23.42 3.53
CA MET A 296 26.52 -22.39 2.65
C MET A 296 24.99 -22.52 2.51
N ILE A 297 24.50 -23.75 2.32
CA ILE A 297 23.07 -24.03 2.17
C ILE A 297 22.34 -23.81 3.50
N LEU A 298 22.86 -24.33 4.61
CA LEU A 298 22.25 -24.19 5.94
C LEU A 298 22.19 -22.72 6.37
N ASN A 299 23.25 -21.95 6.16
CA ASN A 299 23.28 -20.52 6.46
C ASN A 299 22.27 -19.76 5.58
N SER A 300 22.18 -20.09 4.29
CA SER A 300 21.18 -19.49 3.40
C SER A 300 19.75 -19.78 3.83
N LEU A 301 19.47 -21.01 4.26
CA LEU A 301 18.16 -21.42 4.76
C LEU A 301 17.82 -20.72 6.07
N ALA A 302 18.79 -20.62 7.00
CA ALA A 302 18.62 -19.91 8.25
C ALA A 302 18.32 -18.42 8.04
N MET A 303 18.99 -17.79 7.06
CA MET A 303 18.76 -16.40 6.68
C MET A 303 17.39 -16.17 6.03
N GLU A 304 16.92 -17.11 5.19
CA GLU A 304 15.54 -17.04 4.65
C GLU A 304 14.49 -17.19 5.76
N PHE A 305 14.68 -18.15 6.67
CA PHE A 305 13.82 -18.33 7.85
C PHE A 305 13.76 -17.05 8.69
N LEU A 306 14.91 -16.42 8.96
CA LEU A 306 14.99 -15.14 9.68
C LEU A 306 14.16 -14.03 9.03
N MET A 307 14.14 -13.97 7.71
CA MET A 307 13.41 -12.94 6.96
C MET A 307 11.90 -13.23 6.91
N GLN A 308 11.47 -14.49 7.04
CA GLN A 308 10.06 -14.87 6.97
C GLN A 308 9.38 -14.91 8.34
N LEU A 309 10.15 -15.02 9.43
CA LEU A 309 9.64 -15.27 10.79
C LEU A 309 8.62 -14.24 11.27
N ASP A 310 8.85 -12.95 10.99
CA ASP A 310 7.90 -11.90 11.35
C ASP A 310 6.59 -12.01 10.54
N ASN A 311 6.72 -12.15 9.22
CA ASN A 311 5.58 -12.28 8.31
C ASN A 311 4.72 -13.51 8.62
N GLU A 312 5.34 -14.66 8.90
CA GLU A 312 4.63 -15.90 9.27
C GLU A 312 3.85 -15.73 10.58
N PHE A 313 4.42 -15.03 11.56
CA PHE A 313 3.71 -14.77 12.81
C PHE A 313 2.47 -13.90 12.60
N GLU A 314 2.58 -12.81 11.84
CA GLU A 314 1.45 -11.96 11.49
C GLU A 314 0.37 -12.74 10.74
N GLU A 315 0.76 -13.55 9.76
CA GLU A 315 -0.17 -14.37 8.99
C GLU A 315 -0.94 -15.35 9.89
N ILE A 316 -0.24 -16.11 10.74
CA ILE A 316 -0.87 -17.03 11.69
C ILE A 316 -1.76 -16.28 12.69
N TYR A 317 -1.32 -15.11 13.16
CA TYR A 317 -2.09 -14.28 14.09
C TYR A 317 -3.42 -13.84 13.46
N PHE A 318 -3.38 -13.25 12.27
CA PHE A 318 -4.58 -12.74 11.59
C PHE A 318 -5.46 -13.84 10.99
N ASN A 319 -4.89 -15.01 10.65
CA ASN A 319 -5.67 -16.20 10.30
C ASN A 319 -6.56 -16.67 11.47
N ASN A 320 -6.04 -16.58 12.70
CA ASN A 320 -6.80 -16.98 13.89
C ASN A 320 -7.73 -15.87 14.40
N LEU A 321 -7.42 -14.60 14.12
CA LEU A 321 -8.13 -13.42 14.63
C LEU A 321 -8.46 -12.44 13.49
N PRO A 322 -9.32 -12.82 12.53
CA PRO A 322 -9.64 -11.97 11.37
C PRO A 322 -10.30 -10.64 11.78
N GLY A 323 -11.09 -10.61 12.85
CA GLY A 323 -11.71 -9.39 13.37
C GLY A 323 -10.70 -8.33 13.85
N SER A 324 -9.50 -8.74 14.28
CA SER A 324 -8.43 -7.80 14.60
C SER A 324 -7.88 -7.11 13.33
N ALA A 325 -7.76 -7.86 12.22
CA ALA A 325 -7.33 -7.28 10.95
C ALA A 325 -8.37 -6.27 10.43
N GLU A 326 -9.66 -6.58 10.55
CA GLU A 326 -10.72 -5.64 10.20
C GLU A 326 -10.67 -4.36 11.07
N ASP A 327 -10.52 -4.48 12.39
CA ASP A 327 -10.42 -3.31 13.28
C ASP A 327 -9.22 -2.43 12.93
N ILE A 328 -8.07 -3.04 12.62
CA ILE A 328 -6.86 -2.32 12.20
C ILE A 328 -7.13 -1.56 10.89
N TYR A 329 -7.72 -2.22 9.90
CA TYR A 329 -8.02 -1.60 8.60
C TYR A 329 -9.00 -0.43 8.73
N ASP A 330 -10.06 -0.58 9.53
CA ASP A 330 -11.11 0.42 9.63
C ASP A 330 -10.74 1.59 10.55
N ASN A 331 -9.93 1.35 11.59
CA ASN A 331 -9.68 2.34 12.64
C ASN A 331 -8.23 2.81 12.79
N VAL A 332 -7.25 2.01 12.35
CA VAL A 332 -5.83 2.37 12.44
C VAL A 332 -5.33 2.91 11.11
N PHE A 333 -5.79 2.35 9.99
CA PHE A 333 -5.39 2.83 8.67
C PHE A 333 -6.18 4.09 8.28
N VAL A 334 -5.47 5.05 7.70
CA VAL A 334 -6.03 6.34 7.29
C VAL A 334 -5.68 6.63 5.84
N SER A 335 -6.51 7.42 5.17
CA SER A 335 -6.23 7.85 3.80
C SER A 335 -4.99 8.76 3.75
N TYR A 336 -4.32 8.79 2.59
CA TYR A 336 -3.13 9.60 2.36
C TYR A 336 -3.29 11.07 2.81
N LYS A 337 -4.36 11.72 2.35
CA LYS A 337 -4.64 13.13 2.64
C LYS A 337 -4.78 13.37 4.14
N ASN A 338 -5.44 12.45 4.84
CA ASN A 338 -5.61 12.54 6.29
C ASN A 338 -4.28 12.30 7.02
N ASN A 339 -3.47 11.33 6.59
CA ASN A 339 -2.17 11.06 7.20
C ASN A 339 -1.23 12.27 7.10
N LYS A 340 -1.20 12.92 5.93
CA LYS A 340 -0.42 14.14 5.72
C LYS A 340 -0.86 15.27 6.64
N PHE A 341 -2.16 15.45 6.81
CA PHE A 341 -2.73 16.42 7.74
C PHE A 341 -2.32 16.12 9.19
N LEU A 342 -2.55 14.88 9.65
CA LEU A 342 -2.20 14.42 11.00
C LEU A 342 -0.71 14.58 11.31
N LEU A 343 0.17 14.24 10.36
CA LEU A 343 1.61 14.42 10.51
C LEU A 343 1.99 15.89 10.62
N SER A 344 1.40 16.76 9.79
CA SER A 344 1.69 18.18 9.81
C SER A 344 1.25 18.84 11.12
N GLU A 345 0.11 18.43 11.67
CA GLU A 345 -0.39 18.87 12.97
C GLU A 345 0.51 18.37 14.11
N ARG A 346 0.89 17.08 14.09
CA ARG A 346 1.78 16.51 15.12
C ARG A 346 3.15 17.17 15.13
N ARG A 347 3.72 17.47 13.95
CA ARG A 347 5.01 18.16 13.83
C ARG A 347 4.97 19.60 14.37
N LYS A 348 3.82 20.28 14.27
CA LYS A 348 3.63 21.62 14.86
C LYS A 348 3.47 21.55 16.38
N LYS A 349 2.73 20.55 16.87
CA LYS A 349 2.37 20.43 18.29
C LYS A 349 3.51 19.85 19.15
N ASP A 350 4.22 18.85 18.64
CA ASP A 350 5.22 18.08 19.41
C ASP A 350 6.65 18.35 18.90
N LYS A 351 7.45 19.01 19.74
CA LYS A 351 8.86 19.30 19.47
C LYS A 351 9.72 18.02 19.43
N CYS A 352 9.39 17.01 20.23
CA CYS A 352 10.13 15.75 20.29
C CYS A 352 9.92 14.98 18.98
N PHE A 353 8.66 14.85 18.55
CA PHE A 353 8.33 14.24 17.25
C PHE A 353 8.98 14.98 16.09
N ARG A 354 9.06 16.32 16.14
CA ARG A 354 9.77 17.10 15.13
C ARG A 354 11.26 16.76 15.08
N CYS A 355 11.93 16.66 16.23
CA CYS A 355 13.34 16.25 16.31
C CYS A 355 13.54 14.83 15.75
N PHE A 356 12.70 13.89 16.19
CA PHE A 356 12.72 12.51 15.71
C PHE A 356 12.49 12.43 14.19
N SER A 357 11.52 13.17 13.65
CA SER A 357 11.23 13.21 12.22
C SER A 357 12.43 13.68 11.39
N TYR A 358 13.20 14.65 11.89
CA TYR A 358 14.46 15.05 11.24
C TYR A 358 15.54 13.97 11.37
N PHE A 359 15.65 13.35 12.54
CA PHE A 359 16.61 12.27 12.77
C PHE A 359 16.35 11.08 11.85
N VAL A 360 15.10 10.67 11.66
CA VAL A 360 14.72 9.54 10.80
C VAL A 360 14.79 9.87 9.31
N LEU A 361 14.71 11.15 8.93
CA LEU A 361 14.79 11.55 7.52
C LEU A 361 16.12 11.11 6.87
N ILE A 362 17.24 11.21 7.59
CA ILE A 362 18.57 10.83 7.11
C ILE A 362 18.67 9.31 6.84
N PRO A 363 18.44 8.41 7.81
CA PRO A 363 18.49 6.97 7.59
C PRO A 363 17.43 6.52 6.58
N TYR A 364 16.28 7.19 6.49
CA TYR A 364 15.30 6.92 5.45
C TYR A 364 15.85 7.19 4.04
N LYS A 365 16.45 8.37 3.80
CA LYS A 365 17.06 8.68 2.50
C LYS A 365 18.19 7.71 2.16
N LEU A 366 19.01 7.37 3.16
CA LEU A 366 20.04 6.37 3.02
C LEU A 366 19.44 5.01 2.63
N LEU A 367 18.35 4.59 3.26
CA LEU A 367 17.66 3.34 2.94
C LEU A 367 17.16 3.32 1.50
N VAL A 368 16.49 4.38 1.02
CA VAL A 368 16.02 4.47 -0.37
C VAL A 368 17.19 4.38 -1.36
N ILE A 369 18.29 5.09 -1.07
CA ILE A 369 19.52 5.04 -1.87
C ILE A 369 20.07 3.60 -1.88
N THR A 370 20.17 2.97 -0.72
CA THR A 370 20.67 1.60 -0.60
C THR A 370 19.81 0.62 -1.38
N ILE A 371 18.48 0.67 -1.27
CA ILE A 371 17.58 -0.21 -2.04
C ILE A 371 17.78 0.01 -3.55
N PHE A 372 17.90 1.27 -3.98
CA PHE A 372 18.10 1.59 -5.39
C PHE A 372 19.43 1.05 -5.94
N PHE A 373 20.50 1.12 -5.13
CA PHE A 373 21.82 0.63 -5.53
C PHE A 373 22.04 -0.87 -5.29
N PHE A 374 21.19 -1.50 -4.47
CA PHE A 374 21.33 -2.91 -4.10
C PHE A 374 21.40 -3.89 -5.29
N PRO A 375 20.58 -3.74 -6.38
CA PRO A 375 20.73 -4.56 -7.58
C PRO A 375 22.14 -4.50 -8.20
N PHE A 376 22.81 -3.34 -8.16
CA PHE A 376 24.16 -3.21 -8.68
C PHE A 376 25.20 -3.92 -7.80
N ILE A 377 24.99 -3.92 -6.47
CA ILE A 377 25.81 -4.69 -5.53
C ILE A 377 25.63 -6.19 -5.80
N CYS A 378 24.41 -6.66 -5.96
CA CYS A 378 24.15 -8.06 -6.32
C CYS A 378 24.76 -8.43 -7.68
N LEU A 379 24.64 -7.54 -8.69
CA LEU A 379 25.25 -7.75 -10.00
C LEU A 379 26.78 -7.84 -9.90
N PHE A 380 27.40 -6.97 -9.10
CA PHE A 380 28.82 -7.01 -8.83
C PHE A 380 29.21 -8.34 -8.18
N MET A 381 28.51 -8.77 -7.12
CA MET A 381 28.78 -10.05 -6.45
C MET A 381 28.54 -11.26 -7.35
N MET A 382 27.56 -11.19 -8.26
CA MET A 382 27.28 -12.24 -9.25
C MET A 382 28.46 -12.48 -10.20
N ILE A 383 29.22 -11.43 -10.54
CA ILE A 383 30.38 -11.52 -11.44
C ILE A 383 31.67 -11.72 -10.64
N ALA A 384 31.93 -10.83 -9.68
CA ALA A 384 33.17 -10.83 -8.91
C ALA A 384 33.24 -12.00 -7.91
N GLY A 385 32.11 -12.42 -7.35
CA GLY A 385 32.04 -13.51 -6.38
C GLY A 385 32.64 -14.81 -6.95
N PRO A 386 32.10 -15.37 -8.05
CA PRO A 386 32.64 -16.59 -8.64
C PRO A 386 34.06 -16.45 -9.21
N LEU A 387 34.51 -15.24 -9.57
CA LEU A 387 35.87 -15.00 -10.08
C LEU A 387 36.91 -14.93 -8.96
N CYS A 388 36.55 -14.40 -7.79
CA CYS A 388 37.44 -14.27 -6.65
C CYS A 388 37.41 -15.47 -5.70
N LYS A 389 36.27 -16.16 -5.65
CA LYS A 389 36.11 -17.46 -4.99
C LYS A 389 36.93 -18.49 -5.75
#